data_AF-A0A519JSK5-F1
#
_entry.id   AF-A0A519JSK5-F1
#
_cell.length_a   1.000
_cell.length_b   1.000
_cell.length_c   1.000
_cell.angle_alpha   90.00
_cell.angle_beta   90.00
_cell.angle_gamma   90.00
#
_symmetry.space_group_name_H-M   'P 1'
#
loop_
_entity.id
_entity.type
_entity.pdbx_description
1 polymer ?
#
loop_
_entity_poly.entity_id
_entity_poly.type
_entity_poly.pdbx_seq_one_letter_code
_entity_poly.pdbx_strand_id
1 'polypeptide(L)'
;MGLSAATSGAPAPVEHYDWFLHQDAQEARLAYGREESDDLRIGLDCRKNSGRLALSAVAPEGAAHEIHLESGGDTERYAAQAEPSELHDGLFLTAEAKAGDPVFQRFRRVGWLAVWQGEERQAYAPHPASSDRVERFFAFCG
;
A
#
# COMPACT_ATOMS: atom_id res chain seq x y z
N MET A 1 13.17 -34.51 -2.31
CA MET A 1 13.42 -33.05 -2.25
C MET A 1 12.34 -32.38 -3.08
N GLY A 2 11.20 -32.05 -2.45
CA GLY A 2 10.10 -31.38 -3.15
C GLY A 2 10.23 -29.88 -2.94
N LEU A 3 10.58 -29.14 -3.99
CA LEU A 3 10.36 -27.70 -3.99
C LEU A 3 8.85 -27.47 -4.09
N SER A 4 8.20 -27.17 -2.97
CA SER A 4 6.91 -26.48 -3.01
C SER A 4 7.19 -25.09 -3.56
N ALA A 5 7.02 -24.93 -4.88
CA ALA A 5 6.73 -23.62 -5.44
C ALA A 5 5.42 -23.17 -4.79
N ALA A 6 5.51 -22.31 -3.78
CA ALA A 6 4.37 -21.56 -3.33
C ALA A 6 3.88 -20.77 -4.55
N THR A 7 2.82 -21.25 -5.19
CA THR A 7 2.01 -20.39 -6.02
C THR A 7 1.47 -19.35 -5.05
N SER A 8 2.13 -18.20 -4.96
CA SER A 8 1.61 -17.06 -4.21
C SER A 8 0.40 -16.56 -4.99
N GLY A 9 -0.71 -17.30 -4.88
CA GLY A 9 -2.00 -16.86 -5.35
C GLY A 9 -2.29 -15.50 -4.73
N ALA A 10 -2.93 -14.63 -5.51
CA ALA A 10 -3.36 -13.34 -4.98
C ALA A 10 -4.14 -13.58 -3.67
N PRO A 11 -3.86 -12.82 -2.60
CA PRO A 11 -4.67 -12.84 -1.39
C PRO A 11 -6.15 -12.63 -1.75
N ALA A 12 -7.05 -13.24 -0.98
CA ALA A 12 -8.47 -12.99 -1.15
C ALA A 12 -8.79 -11.53 -0.73
N PRO A 13 -9.68 -10.84 -1.45
CA PRO A 13 -10.19 -9.54 -1.01
C PRO A 13 -10.90 -9.68 0.34
N VAL A 14 -10.75 -8.67 1.20
CA VAL A 14 -11.43 -8.61 2.49
C VAL A 14 -12.77 -7.89 2.30
N GLU A 15 -13.83 -8.41 2.91
CA GLU A 15 -15.16 -7.77 2.86
C GLU A 15 -15.08 -6.34 3.42
N HIS A 16 -15.74 -5.39 2.74
CA HIS A 16 -15.76 -3.95 3.05
C HIS A 16 -14.42 -3.20 2.96
N TYR A 17 -13.30 -3.86 2.64
CA TYR A 17 -12.04 -3.19 2.35
C TYR A 17 -11.72 -3.25 0.86
N ASP A 18 -11.23 -2.15 0.33
CA ASP A 18 -10.84 -2.07 -1.07
C ASP A 18 -9.79 -0.98 -1.33
N TRP A 19 -9.25 -0.97 -2.54
CA TRP A 19 -8.42 0.10 -3.07
C TRP A 19 -9.28 1.21 -3.65
N PHE A 20 -9.19 2.42 -3.14
CA PHE A 20 -9.88 3.61 -3.63
C PHE A 20 -8.89 4.53 -4.34
N LEU A 21 -9.22 4.89 -5.59
CA LEU A 21 -8.42 5.83 -6.38
C LEU A 21 -9.15 7.17 -6.43
N HIS A 22 -8.50 8.19 -5.90
CA HIS A 22 -8.88 9.59 -6.06
C HIS A 22 -7.83 10.28 -6.93
N GLN A 23 -8.27 11.00 -7.95
CA GLN A 23 -7.36 11.62 -8.90
C GLN A 23 -7.95 12.95 -9.40
N ASP A 24 -7.09 13.96 -9.50
CA ASP A 24 -7.39 15.23 -10.17
C ASP A 24 -6.43 15.50 -11.35
N ALA A 25 -6.31 16.76 -11.76
CA ALA A 25 -5.47 17.14 -12.90
C ALA A 25 -3.95 17.00 -12.63
N GLN A 26 -3.51 17.04 -11.37
CA GLN A 26 -2.11 17.11 -10.95
C GLN A 26 -1.71 16.05 -9.94
N GLU A 27 -2.65 15.55 -9.13
CA GLU A 27 -2.40 14.65 -8.01
C GLU A 27 -3.27 13.40 -8.10
N ALA A 28 -2.75 12.29 -7.60
CA ALA A 28 -3.49 11.06 -7.40
C ALA A 28 -3.18 10.47 -6.03
N ARG A 29 -4.20 9.86 -5.43
CA ARG A 29 -4.14 9.12 -4.18
C ARG A 29 -4.78 7.75 -4.38
N LEU A 30 -4.02 6.72 -4.06
CA LEU A 30 -4.48 5.34 -3.98
C LEU A 30 -4.46 4.91 -2.51
N ALA A 31 -5.63 4.67 -1.94
CA ALA A 31 -5.80 4.33 -0.53
C ALA A 31 -6.43 2.95 -0.37
N TYR A 32 -5.93 2.13 0.55
CA TYR A 32 -6.63 0.91 0.99
C TYR A 32 -7.26 1.13 2.35
N GLY A 33 -8.54 0.86 2.45
CA GLY A 33 -9.32 1.11 3.67
C GLY A 33 -10.76 0.65 3.51
N ARG A 34 -11.64 1.09 4.41
CA ARG A 34 -13.09 0.89 4.29
C ARG A 34 -13.77 2.07 3.63
N GLU A 35 -14.77 1.79 2.80
CA GLU A 35 -15.64 2.83 2.23
C GLU A 35 -16.36 3.58 3.37
N GLU A 36 -16.40 4.91 3.28
CA GLU A 36 -17.13 5.79 4.22
C GLU A 36 -16.74 5.63 5.71
N SER A 37 -15.48 5.27 5.99
CA SER A 37 -14.95 5.13 7.35
C SER A 37 -13.55 5.73 7.45
N ASP A 38 -13.18 6.21 8.63
CA ASP A 38 -11.83 6.67 8.96
C ASP A 38 -10.80 5.51 9.09
N ASP A 39 -11.11 4.33 8.53
CA ASP A 39 -10.26 3.14 8.61
C ASP A 39 -9.37 3.04 7.37
N LEU A 40 -8.37 3.92 7.32
CA LEU A 40 -7.29 3.91 6.33
C LEU A 40 -6.16 3.02 6.81
N ARG A 41 -5.76 2.01 6.01
CA ARG A 41 -4.62 1.14 6.32
C ARG A 41 -3.32 1.64 5.71
N ILE A 42 -3.38 1.98 4.42
CA ILE A 42 -2.23 2.51 3.67
C ILE A 42 -2.71 3.46 2.58
N GLY A 43 -1.98 4.55 2.37
CA GLY A 43 -2.17 5.50 1.29
C GLY A 43 -0.88 5.69 0.49
N LEU A 44 -1.04 5.84 -0.82
CA LEU A 44 0.02 6.20 -1.75
C LEU A 44 -0.45 7.46 -2.48
N ASP A 45 0.32 8.53 -2.36
CA ASP A 45 0.06 9.81 -3.00
C ASP A 45 1.17 10.13 -4.00
N CYS A 46 0.82 10.70 -5.15
CA CYS A 46 1.80 11.09 -6.15
C CYS A 46 1.35 12.31 -6.94
N ARG A 47 2.33 13.02 -7.50
CA ARG A 47 2.10 14.03 -8.54
C ARG A 47 2.26 13.40 -9.90
N LYS A 48 1.46 13.87 -10.86
CA LYS A 48 1.47 13.40 -12.25
C LYS A 48 2.89 13.39 -12.82
N ASN A 49 3.31 12.25 -13.39
CA ASN A 49 4.62 12.03 -14.03
C ASN A 49 5.84 12.39 -13.15
N SER A 50 5.71 12.37 -11.82
CA SER A 50 6.82 12.71 -10.92
C SER A 50 7.73 11.52 -10.63
N GLY A 51 7.23 10.28 -10.76
CA GLY A 51 7.91 9.06 -10.34
C GLY A 51 8.16 8.96 -8.83
N ARG A 52 7.64 9.91 -8.04
CA ARG A 52 7.77 9.95 -6.57
C ARG A 52 6.45 9.58 -5.91
N LEU A 53 6.55 8.80 -4.85
CA LEU A 53 5.42 8.40 -4.02
C LEU A 53 5.63 8.92 -2.60
N ALA A 54 4.59 9.50 -2.03
CA ALA A 54 4.46 9.67 -0.59
C ALA A 54 3.61 8.51 -0.06
N LEU A 55 4.12 7.81 0.93
CA LEU A 55 3.47 6.70 1.60
C LEU A 55 2.90 7.19 2.92
N SER A 56 1.69 6.76 3.24
CA SER A 56 1.07 6.94 4.55
C SER A 56 0.57 5.60 5.08
N ALA A 57 0.81 5.28 6.34
CA ALA A 57 0.34 4.04 6.95
C ALA A 57 0.05 4.23 8.43
N VAL A 58 -0.80 3.37 8.98
CA VAL A 58 -1.13 3.36 10.41
C VAL A 58 -0.38 2.21 11.10
N ALA A 59 0.17 2.49 12.27
CA ALA A 59 0.90 1.49 13.07
C ALA A 59 0.52 1.61 14.55
N PRO A 60 0.65 0.54 15.35
CA PRO A 60 0.43 0.61 16.79
C PRO A 60 1.50 1.47 17.48
N GLU A 61 1.21 1.95 18.68
CA GLU A 61 2.19 2.65 19.51
C GLU A 61 3.42 1.76 19.77
N GLY A 62 4.62 2.35 19.71
CA GLY A 62 5.88 1.62 19.89
C GLY A 62 6.33 0.78 18.68
N ALA A 63 5.61 0.83 17.57
CA ALA A 63 6.06 0.22 16.31
C ALA A 63 7.36 0.86 15.80
N ALA A 64 8.10 0.12 14.99
CA ALA A 64 9.26 0.66 14.29
C ALA A 64 8.83 1.81 13.35
N HIS A 65 9.67 2.84 13.26
CA HIS A 65 9.43 3.99 12.38
C HIS A 65 9.83 3.64 10.92
N GLU A 66 9.20 2.60 10.39
CA GLU A 66 9.39 2.13 9.02
C GLU A 66 8.08 1.59 8.44
N ILE A 67 7.94 1.72 7.12
CA ILE A 67 6.88 1.07 6.36
C ILE A 67 7.52 -0.11 5.63
N HIS A 68 7.22 -1.32 6.07
CA HIS A 68 7.71 -2.55 5.44
C HIS A 68 6.64 -3.11 4.51
N LEU A 69 6.93 -3.11 3.22
CA LEU A 69 6.02 -3.51 2.15
C LEU A 69 6.45 -4.82 1.51
N GLU A 70 5.47 -5.60 1.07
CA GLU A 70 5.65 -6.77 0.23
C GLU A 70 4.64 -6.76 -0.92
N SER A 71 5.06 -7.12 -2.12
CA SER A 71 4.14 -7.45 -3.20
C SER A 71 4.71 -8.59 -4.02
N GLY A 72 3.91 -9.63 -4.24
CA GLY A 72 4.25 -10.71 -5.19
C GLY A 72 5.62 -11.39 -5.01
N GLY A 73 6.20 -11.34 -3.80
CA GLY A 73 7.53 -11.87 -3.47
C GLY A 73 8.64 -10.82 -3.32
N ASP A 74 8.43 -9.57 -3.78
CA ASP A 74 9.35 -8.46 -3.59
C ASP A 74 9.04 -7.75 -2.27
N THR A 75 10.07 -7.38 -1.51
CA THR A 75 9.94 -6.70 -0.22
C THR A 75 10.82 -5.45 -0.18
N GLU A 76 10.32 -4.36 0.39
CA GLU A 76 11.06 -3.12 0.59
C GLU A 76 10.74 -2.51 1.95
N ARG A 77 11.71 -1.80 2.55
CA ARG A 77 11.54 -1.07 3.80
C ARG A 77 11.84 0.41 3.60
N TYR A 78 10.90 1.26 4.00
CA TYR A 78 11.03 2.70 3.92
C TYR A 78 11.12 3.30 5.31
N ALA A 79 12.20 4.01 5.61
CA ALA A 79 12.30 4.78 6.85
C ALA A 79 11.18 5.84 6.86
N ALA A 80 10.43 5.90 7.95
CA ALA A 80 9.25 6.74 8.07
C ALA A 80 9.40 7.78 9.18
N GLN A 81 8.79 8.95 8.99
CA GLN A 81 8.45 9.82 10.10
C GLN A 81 7.23 9.22 10.81
N ALA A 82 7.24 9.26 12.15
CA ALA A 82 6.16 8.75 12.98
C ALA A 82 5.63 9.87 13.87
N GLU A 83 4.33 10.10 13.81
CA GLU A 83 3.62 11.08 14.64
C GLU A 83 2.47 10.38 15.35
N PRO A 84 2.09 10.78 16.59
CA PRO A 84 0.88 10.28 17.22
C PRO A 84 -0.32 10.53 16.32
N SER A 85 -1.13 9.49 16.07
CA SER A 85 -2.32 9.63 15.24
C SER A 85 -3.41 10.40 15.97
N GLU A 86 -4.03 11.37 15.31
CA GLU A 86 -5.20 12.08 15.82
C GLU A 86 -6.50 11.28 15.64
N LEU A 87 -6.49 10.23 14.81
CA LEU A 87 -7.67 9.45 14.43
C LEU A 87 -7.78 8.11 15.18
N HIS A 88 -6.67 7.58 15.71
CA HIS A 88 -6.65 6.29 16.39
C HIS A 88 -5.54 6.23 17.45
N ASP A 89 -5.65 5.29 18.38
CA ASP A 89 -4.59 4.98 19.33
C ASP A 89 -3.41 4.32 18.57
N GLY A 90 -2.38 5.10 18.23
CA GLY A 90 -1.20 4.61 17.52
C GLY A 90 -0.37 5.70 16.84
N LEU A 91 0.40 5.31 15.84
CA LEU A 91 1.28 6.17 15.05
C LEU A 91 0.75 6.31 13.63
N PHE A 92 0.85 7.52 13.08
CA PHE A 92 0.74 7.81 11.67
C PHE A 92 2.15 7.87 11.08
N LEU A 93 2.45 6.95 10.16
CA LEU A 93 3.73 6.83 9.49
C LEU A 93 3.68 7.49 8.12
N THR A 94 4.68 8.31 7.80
CA THR A 94 4.86 8.89 6.47
C THR A 94 6.27 8.61 5.94
N ALA A 95 6.39 8.26 4.66
CA ALA A 95 7.68 7.99 4.03
C ALA A 95 7.68 8.42 2.56
N GLU A 96 8.87 8.63 2.00
CA GLU A 96 9.05 8.85 0.56
C GLU A 96 9.57 7.58 -0.11
N ALA A 97 9.08 7.33 -1.33
CA ALA A 97 9.51 6.23 -2.17
C ALA A 97 9.48 6.59 -3.66
N LYS A 98 9.93 5.68 -4.52
CA LYS A 98 9.86 5.87 -5.97
C LYS A 98 8.86 4.89 -6.56
N ALA A 99 8.04 5.36 -7.51
CA ALA A 99 7.12 4.49 -8.24
C ALA A 99 7.86 3.35 -8.99
N GLY A 100 9.14 3.57 -9.31
CA GLY A 100 10.03 2.58 -9.92
C GLY A 100 10.64 1.55 -8.98
N ASP A 101 10.42 1.62 -7.66
CA ASP A 101 10.99 0.62 -6.75
C ASP A 101 10.39 -0.78 -7.02
N PRO A 102 11.16 -1.87 -6.85
CA PRO A 102 10.72 -3.21 -7.23
C PRO A 102 9.36 -3.62 -6.66
N VAL A 103 9.10 -3.32 -5.37
CA VAL A 103 7.83 -3.64 -4.71
C VAL A 103 6.63 -2.99 -5.40
N PHE A 104 6.77 -1.76 -5.91
CA PHE A 104 5.69 -1.02 -6.56
C PHE A 104 5.51 -1.44 -8.02
N GLN A 105 6.59 -1.76 -8.72
CA GLN A 105 6.51 -2.37 -10.05
C GLN A 105 5.83 -3.75 -9.99
N ARG A 106 6.08 -4.50 -8.91
CA ARG A 106 5.41 -5.77 -8.65
C ARG A 106 3.95 -5.57 -8.28
N PHE A 107 3.65 -4.62 -7.40
CA PHE A 107 2.28 -4.24 -7.03
C PHE A 107 1.44 -3.85 -8.23
N ARG A 108 1.97 -3.02 -9.14
CA ARG A 108 1.32 -2.67 -10.41
C ARG A 108 0.95 -3.90 -11.25
N ARG A 109 1.77 -4.96 -11.23
CA ARG A 109 1.57 -6.17 -12.03
C ARG A 109 0.59 -7.15 -11.38
N VAL A 110 0.67 -7.33 -10.06
CA VAL A 110 -0.09 -8.37 -9.35
C VAL A 110 -1.37 -7.83 -8.70
N GLY A 111 -1.51 -6.51 -8.58
CA GLY A 111 -2.70 -5.84 -8.09
C GLY A 111 -2.87 -5.84 -6.57
N TRP A 112 -1.96 -6.44 -5.80
CA TRP A 112 -2.04 -6.49 -4.33
C TRP A 112 -0.72 -6.08 -3.67
N LEU A 113 -0.83 -5.53 -2.46
CA LEU A 113 0.28 -5.12 -1.60
C LEU A 113 0.06 -5.74 -0.22
N ALA A 114 1.11 -5.96 0.54
CA ALA A 114 1.04 -6.28 1.96
C ALA A 114 1.91 -5.33 2.76
N VAL A 115 1.44 -4.99 3.96
CA VAL A 115 2.19 -4.24 4.97
C VAL A 115 2.51 -5.19 6.11
N TRP A 116 3.76 -5.17 6.55
CA TRP A 116 4.20 -5.91 7.72
C TRP A 116 4.14 -5.01 8.95
N GLN A 117 3.52 -5.52 10.02
CA GLN A 117 3.51 -4.90 11.35
C GLN A 117 4.19 -5.86 12.33
N GLY A 118 5.48 -5.66 12.58
CA GLY A 118 6.29 -6.65 13.29
C GLY A 118 6.33 -7.97 12.53
N GLU A 119 5.77 -9.02 13.13
CA GLU A 119 5.68 -10.37 12.52
C GLU A 119 4.36 -10.59 11.76
N GLU A 120 3.39 -9.68 11.87
CA GLU A 120 2.08 -9.83 11.25
C GLU A 120 2.08 -9.25 9.83
N ARG A 121 1.59 -10.05 8.87
CA ARG A 121 1.50 -9.68 7.45
C ARG A 121 0.05 -9.35 7.10
N GLN A 122 -0.22 -8.08 6.81
CA GLN A 122 -1.52 -7.58 6.38
C GLN A 122 -1.56 -7.45 4.87
N ALA A 123 -2.32 -8.31 4.19
CA ALA A 123 -2.40 -8.32 2.72
C ALA A 123 -3.66 -7.61 2.21
N TYR A 124 -3.49 -6.77 1.20
CA TYR A 124 -4.48 -5.85 0.68
C TYR A 124 -4.72 -6.12 -0.80
N ALA A 125 -5.77 -6.90 -1.09
CA ALA A 125 -6.17 -7.28 -2.44
C ALA A 125 -7.45 -6.55 -2.87
N PRO A 126 -7.55 -6.11 -4.14
CA PRO A 126 -8.72 -5.42 -4.66
C PRO A 126 -9.88 -6.39 -4.90
N HIS A 127 -11.10 -5.90 -4.75
CA HIS A 127 -12.26 -6.58 -5.31
C HIS A 127 -12.19 -6.60 -6.86
N PRO A 128 -12.87 -7.54 -7.54
CA PRO A 128 -12.85 -7.59 -9.00
C PRO A 128 -13.21 -6.25 -9.68
N ALA A 129 -14.15 -5.51 -9.09
CA ALA A 129 -14.63 -4.23 -9.61
C ALA A 129 -13.63 -3.06 -9.47
N SER A 130 -12.58 -3.21 -8.66
CA SER A 130 -11.56 -2.19 -8.38
C SER A 130 -10.16 -2.58 -8.88
N SER A 131 -10.03 -3.73 -9.51
CA SER A 131 -8.75 -4.33 -9.93
C SER A 131 -7.91 -3.46 -10.89
N ASP A 132 -8.53 -2.53 -11.62
CA ASP A 132 -7.87 -1.59 -12.52
C ASP A 132 -7.24 -0.38 -11.81
N ARG A 133 -7.68 -0.06 -10.57
CA ARG A 133 -7.33 1.18 -9.88
C ARG A 133 -5.84 1.30 -9.57
N VAL A 134 -5.19 0.19 -9.24
CA VAL A 134 -3.74 0.15 -8.98
C VAL A 134 -2.95 0.52 -10.23
N GLU A 135 -3.29 -0.09 -11.38
CA GLU A 135 -2.60 0.19 -12.65
C GLU A 135 -2.79 1.67 -13.05
N ARG A 136 -4.03 2.17 -12.95
CA ARG A 136 -4.37 3.56 -13.28
C ARG A 136 -3.61 4.57 -12.42
N PHE A 137 -3.43 4.28 -11.14
CA PHE A 137 -2.61 5.11 -10.26
C PHE A 137 -1.16 5.19 -10.76
N PHE A 138 -0.51 4.05 -10.99
CA PHE A 138 0.88 4.03 -11.45
C PHE A 138 1.06 4.62 -12.85
N ALA A 139 0.09 4.43 -13.75
CA ALA A 139 0.08 5.07 -15.06
C ALA A 139 0.01 6.60 -14.97
N PHE A 140 -0.62 7.15 -13.93
CA PHE A 140 -0.67 8.58 -13.67
C PHE A 140 0.63 9.13 -13.04
N CYS A 141 1.22 8.37 -12.10
CA CYS A 141 2.41 8.82 -11.36
C CYS A 141 3.68 8.88 -12.21
N GLY A 142 3.76 8.08 -13.28
CA GLY A 142 4.92 8.01 -14.19
C GLY A 142 5.79 6.79 -13.95
#